data_AF-A0A4P5VKQ2-F1
#
_entry.id   AF-A0A4P5VKQ2-F1
#
_cell.length_a   1.000
_cell.length_b   1.000
_cell.length_c   1.000
_cell.angle_alpha   90.00
_cell.angle_beta   90.00
_cell.angle_gamma   90.00
#
_symmetry.space_group_name_H-M   'P 1'
#
loop_
_entity.id
_entity.type
_entity.pdbx_description
1 polymer ?
#
loop_
_entity_poly.entity_id
_entity_poly.type
_entity_poly.pdbx_seq_one_letter_code
_entity_poly.pdbx_strand_id
1 'polypeptide(L)' 'MHFWAPEIDPAHPMDCTQPERYVLQRLGSGQFLAIDQRDQSLKDVADVASAYLFHTHEAALRAASELKRLGSSVDVVKVE' A
#
# COMPACT_ATOMS: atom_id res chain seq x y z
N MET A 1 32.02 -18.81 -7.88
CA MET A 1 30.88 -18.42 -7.03
C MET A 1 30.53 -16.98 -7.37
N HIS A 2 29.66 -16.78 -8.38
CA HIS A 2 29.22 -15.43 -8.76
C HIS A 2 27.95 -15.12 -7.98
N PHE A 3 28.11 -14.31 -6.94
CA PHE A 3 27.02 -13.79 -6.14
C PHE A 3 26.31 -12.73 -6.99
N TRP A 4 25.07 -13.01 -7.37
CA TRP A 4 24.23 -12.08 -8.10
C TRP A 4 24.03 -10.81 -7.26
N ALA A 5 24.43 -9.65 -7.78
CA ALA A 5 24.05 -8.34 -7.27
C ALA A 5 23.34 -7.63 -8.43
N PRO A 6 22.02 -7.37 -8.36
CA PRO A 6 21.33 -6.68 -9.44
C PRO A 6 21.76 -5.20 -9.40
N GLU A 7 22.48 -4.81 -10.44
CA GLU A 7 22.47 -3.50 -11.09
C GLU A 7 22.22 -2.29 -10.16
N ILE A 8 23.22 -1.95 -9.34
CA ILE A 8 23.39 -0.56 -8.88
C ILE A 8 23.97 0.18 -10.09
N ASP A 9 23.13 0.94 -10.81
CA ASP A 9 23.57 1.84 -11.87
C ASP A 9 24.54 2.90 -11.28
N PRO A 10 25.82 2.90 -11.66
CA PRO A 10 26.80 3.87 -11.13
C PRO A 10 26.59 5.29 -11.66
N ALA A 11 25.69 5.53 -12.62
CA ALA A 11 25.41 6.85 -13.17
C ALA A 11 24.45 7.68 -12.30
N HIS A 12 23.62 7.05 -11.44
CA HIS A 12 22.62 7.73 -10.62
C HIS A 12 22.59 7.20 -9.18
N PRO A 13 23.62 7.48 -8.36
CA PRO A 13 23.74 6.94 -7.00
C PRO A 13 22.66 7.46 -6.00
N MET A 14 21.81 8.40 -6.40
CA MET A 14 20.79 9.04 -5.55
C MET A 14 19.34 8.82 -6.00
N ASP A 15 19.10 8.18 -7.15
CA ASP A 15 17.78 7.66 -7.49
C ASP A 15 17.56 6.33 -6.75
N CYS A 16 17.72 6.38 -5.42
CA CYS A 16 17.04 5.44 -4.57
C CYS A 16 15.56 5.65 -4.84
N THR A 17 14.97 4.76 -5.65
CA THR A 17 13.53 4.62 -5.84
C THR A 17 12.88 4.82 -4.48
N GLN A 18 12.21 5.95 -4.28
CA GLN A 18 11.54 6.23 -3.02
C GLN A 18 10.63 5.03 -2.71
N PRO A 19 10.52 4.62 -1.43
CA PRO A 19 9.72 3.46 -1.08
C PRO A 19 8.29 3.70 -1.55
N GLU A 20 7.82 2.90 -2.51
CA GLU A 20 6.45 3.04 -3.01
C GLU A 20 5.48 2.74 -1.88
N ARG A 21 4.50 3.61 -1.68
CA ARG A 21 3.48 3.46 -0.64
C ARG A 21 2.12 3.46 -1.28
N TYR A 22 1.28 2.56 -0.82
CA TYR A 22 -0.09 2.42 -1.30
C TYR A 22 -1.05 2.34 -0.12
N VAL A 23 -2.24 2.89 -0.29
CA VAL A 23 -3.34 2.82 0.67
C VAL A 23 -4.59 2.30 -0.02
N LEU A 24 -5.56 1.82 0.78
CA LEU A 24 -6.87 1.46 0.28
C LEU A 24 -7.86 2.55 0.61
N GLN A 25 -8.61 3.01 -0.39
CA GLN A 25 -9.66 4.01 -0.25
C GLN A 25 -11.02 3.37 -0.49
N ARG A 26 -12.00 3.65 0.37
CA ARG A 26 -13.38 3.20 0.22
C ARG A 26 -14.09 4.06 -0.82
N LEU A 27 -14.65 3.41 -1.85
CA LEU A 27 -15.32 4.08 -2.97
C LEU A 27 -16.57 4.88 -2.56
N GLY A 28 -17.29 4.43 -1.53
CA GLY A 28 -18.53 5.08 -1.09
C GLY A 28 -18.34 6.34 -0.24
N SER A 29 -17.26 6.42 0.53
CA SER A 29 -17.01 7.52 1.48
C SER A 29 -15.78 8.35 1.16
N GLY A 30 -14.89 7.88 0.28
CA GLY A 30 -13.59 8.50 0.01
C GLY A 30 -12.59 8.37 1.18
N GLN A 31 -12.97 7.68 2.26
CA GLN A 31 -12.10 7.46 3.42
C GLN A 31 -11.08 6.35 3.14
N PHE A 32 -9.98 6.36 3.87
CA PHE A 32 -8.95 5.34 3.78
C PHE A 32 -9.18 4.24 4.81
N LEU A 33 -8.61 3.06 4.58
CA LEU A 33 -8.67 1.96 5.52
C LEU A 33 -7.43 1.94 6.41
N ALA A 34 -7.67 1.77 7.71
CA ALA A 34 -6.65 1.44 8.70
C ALA A 34 -7.01 0.12 9.38
N ILE A 35 -5.99 -0.53 9.94
CA ILE A 35 -6.16 -1.70 10.79
C ILE A 35 -6.02 -1.24 12.23
N ASP A 36 -7.02 -1.50 13.06
CA ASP A 36 -6.90 -1.22 14.48
C ASP A 36 -5.93 -2.22 15.15
N GLN A 37 -5.02 -1.71 15.97
CA GLN A 37 -3.97 -2.56 16.56
C GLN A 37 -4.47 -3.43 17.71
N ARG A 38 -5.65 -3.14 18.28
CA ARG A 38 -6.17 -3.89 19.44
C ARG A 38 -6.93 -5.14 19.03
N ASP A 39 -7.77 -5.03 18.00
CA ASP A 39 -8.68 -6.10 17.57
C ASP A 39 -8.48 -6.52 16.12
N GLN A 40 -7.51 -5.93 15.40
CA GLN A 40 -7.24 -6.17 13.98
C GLN A 40 -8.45 -5.91 13.07
N SER A 41 -9.40 -5.09 13.54
CA SER A 41 -10.55 -4.70 12.73
C SER A 41 -10.17 -3.63 11.70
N LEU A 42 -10.95 -3.56 10.62
CA LEU A 42 -10.84 -2.50 9.63
C LEU A 42 -11.62 -1.29 10.11
N LYS A 43 -10.97 -0.12 10.14
CA LYS A 43 -11.59 1.16 10.44
C LYS A 43 -11.38 2.13 9.29
N ASP A 44 -12.39 2.97 9.05
CA ASP A 44 -12.29 4.05 8.09
C ASP A 44 -11.63 5.28 8.76
N VAL A 45 -10.65 5.88 8.09
CA VAL A 45 -9.92 7.07 8.52
C VAL A 45 -9.95 8.15 7.45
N ALA A 46 -9.98 9.42 7.85
CA ALA A 46 -10.05 10.54 6.92
C ALA A 46 -8.71 10.80 6.20
N ASP A 47 -7.60 10.51 6.87
CA ASP A 47 -6.26 10.92 6.42
C ASP A 47 -5.39 9.74 6.02
N VAL A 48 -4.61 9.92 4.95
CA VAL A 48 -3.61 8.95 4.47
C VAL A 48 -2.58 8.62 5.56
N ALA A 49 -2.19 9.60 6.39
CA ALA A 49 -1.21 9.42 7.46
C ALA A 49 -1.65 8.41 8.53
N SER A 50 -2.97 8.24 8.69
CA SER A 50 -3.56 7.27 9.63
C SER A 50 -3.95 5.96 8.97
N ALA A 51 -3.81 5.86 7.64
CA ALA A 51 -4.20 4.69 6.87
C ALA A 51 -3.15 3.57 6.97
N TYR A 52 -3.58 2.36 6.67
CA TYR A 52 -2.67 1.23 6.54
C TYR A 52 -1.88 1.34 5.23
N LEU A 53 -0.55 1.29 5.34
CA LEU A 53 0.37 1.48 4.23
C LEU A 53 0.89 0.13 3.73
N PHE A 54 0.74 -0.08 2.43
CA PHE A 54 1.36 -1.17 1.71
C PHE A 54 2.63 -0.66 1.02
N HIS A 55 3.71 -1.43 1.11
CA HIS A 55 5.00 -1.06 0.52
C HIS A 55 5.19 -1.61 -0.90
N THR A 56 4.20 -2.34 -1.42
CA THR A 56 4.20 -2.86 -2.79
C THR A 56 2.79 -2.77 -3.38
N HIS A 57 2.73 -2.53 -4.69
CA HIS A 57 1.46 -2.47 -5.41
C HIS A 57 0.69 -3.80 -5.36
N GLU A 58 1.41 -4.92 -5.51
CA GLU A 58 0.82 -6.27 -5.49
C GLU A 58 0.16 -6.60 -4.16
N ALA A 59 0.78 -6.20 -3.02
CA ALA A 59 0.20 -6.43 -1.71
C ALA A 59 -1.11 -5.64 -1.54
N ALA A 60 -1.13 -4.39 -2.01
CA ALA A 60 -2.33 -3.56 -1.99
C ALA A 60 -3.45 -4.14 -2.88
N LEU A 61 -3.12 -4.61 -4.09
CA LEU A 61 -4.10 -5.24 -5.00
C LEU A 61 -4.67 -6.54 -4.42
N ARG A 62 -3.82 -7.37 -3.80
CA ARG A 62 -4.28 -8.60 -3.14
C ARG A 62 -5.28 -8.28 -2.03
N ALA A 63 -4.95 -7.31 -1.17
CA ALA A 63 -5.85 -6.87 -0.09
C ALA A 63 -7.16 -6.27 -0.64
N ALA A 64 -7.08 -5.41 -1.66
CA ALA A 64 -8.26 -4.86 -2.31
C ALA A 64 -9.17 -5.96 -2.93
N SER A 65 -8.57 -6.98 -3.53
CA SER A 65 -9.31 -8.09 -4.15
C SER A 65 -10.03 -8.96 -3.11
N GLU A 66 -9.35 -9.25 -1.99
CA GLU A 66 -9.95 -9.95 -0.84
C GLU A 66 -11.14 -9.15 -0.28
N LEU A 67 -10.99 -7.83 -0.11
CA LEU A 67 -12.06 -6.96 0.38
C LEU A 67 -13.24 -6.87 -0.60
N LYS A 68 -12.98 -6.81 -1.92
CA LYS A 68 -14.01 -6.88 -2.95
C LYS A 68 -14.78 -8.20 -2.88
N ARG A 69 -14.10 -9.33 -2.67
CA ARG A 69 -14.74 -10.64 -2.46
C ARG A 69 -15.66 -10.65 -1.22
N LEU A 70 -15.30 -9.91 -0.17
CA LEU A 70 -16.09 -9.75 1.05
C LEU A 70 -17.21 -8.68 0.91
N GLY A 71 -17.38 -8.07 -0.27
CA GLY A 71 -18.43 -7.07 -0.53
C GLY A 71 -18.03 -5.62 -0.25
N SER A 72 -16.77 -5.36 0.10
CA SER A 72 -16.26 -3.99 0.27
C SER A 72 -15.73 -3.43 -1.06
N SER A 73 -16.28 -2.30 -1.49
CA SER A 73 -15.83 -1.58 -2.68
C SER A 73 -14.69 -0.62 -2.29
N VAL A 74 -13.46 -0.98 -2.68
CA VAL A 74 -12.24 -0.23 -2.38
C VAL A 74 -11.35 -0.08 -3.61
N ASP A 75 -10.59 1.00 -3.65
CA ASP A 75 -9.56 1.27 -4.66
C ASP A 75 -8.17 1.35 -4.03
N VAL A 76 -7.15 1.06 -4.83
CA VAL A 76 -5.74 1.16 -4.44
C VAL A 76 -5.22 2.53 -4.89
N VAL A 77 -4.72 3.32 -3.94
CA VAL A 77 -4.19 4.67 -4.19
C VAL A 77 -2.69 4.66 -3.88
N LYS A 78 -1.87 5.10 -4.83
CA LYS A 78 -0.43 5.33 -4.61
C LYS A 78 -0.25 6.65 -3.86
N VAL A 79 0.61 6.66 -2.84
CA VAL A 79 0.93 7.83 -2.00
C VAL A 79 2.44 8.01 -1.92
N GLU A 80 2.88 9.27 -1.76
CA GLU A 80 4.28 9.69 -1.66
C GLU A 80 4.76 9.69 -0.19
#